data_AF-A0A4R0TY26-F1
#
_entry.id   AF-A0A4R0TY26-F1
#
_cell.length_a   1.000
_cell.length_b   1.000
_cell.length_c   1.000
_cell.angle_alpha   90.00
_cell.angle_beta   90.00
_cell.angle_gamma   90.00
#
_symmetry.space_group_name_H-M   'P 1'
#
loop_
_entity.id
_entity.type
_entity.pdbx_description
1 polymer ?
#
loop_
_entity_poly.entity_id
_entity_poly.type
_entity_poly.pdbx_seq_one_letter_code
_entity_poly.pdbx_strand_id
1 'polypeptide(L)'
;MSDATKVLQTGVDTGDGSTYPQPVVVVDAAGNPIDLTKANGAAITSVTAVALAAGAAPTATLADGVLTLGIPAGAKGGNGDPGPAGKNGAPGAAGVGVKSISLTKNSDSAITGGTWVGTDDKSHAFTVA
;
A
#
# COMPACT_ATOMS: atom_id res chain seq x y z
N MET A 1 24.03 -31.65 23.56
CA MET A 1 22.90 -32.57 23.35
C MET A 1 23.14 -33.72 24.31
N SER A 2 22.30 -33.90 25.34
CA SER A 2 22.47 -35.04 26.24
C SER A 2 21.93 -36.28 25.54
N ASP A 3 22.80 -37.26 25.29
CA ASP A 3 22.38 -38.54 24.73
C ASP A 3 21.39 -39.20 25.68
N ALA A 4 20.13 -39.31 25.26
CA ALA A 4 19.14 -40.10 25.97
C ALA A 4 19.54 -41.56 25.87
N THR A 5 20.09 -42.13 26.95
CA THR A 5 20.39 -43.56 27.01
C THR A 5 19.07 -44.33 26.94
N LYS A 6 18.81 -44.97 25.79
CA LYS A 6 17.56 -45.69 25.52
C LYS A 6 17.66 -47.10 26.12
N VAL A 7 17.04 -47.32 27.26
CA VAL A 7 16.99 -48.66 27.90
C VAL A 7 15.84 -49.46 27.27
N LEU A 8 16.16 -50.59 26.64
CA LEU A 8 15.16 -51.59 26.23
C LEU A 8 14.96 -52.55 27.40
N GLN A 9 13.79 -52.52 28.02
CA GLN A 9 13.41 -53.49 29.04
C GLN A 9 12.63 -54.62 28.37
N THR A 10 13.33 -55.71 28.06
CA THR A 10 12.70 -56.98 27.70
C THR A 10 12.34 -57.72 29.00
N GLY A 11 11.21 -58.42 29.02
CA GLY A 11 10.49 -58.86 30.23
C GLY A 11 11.31 -59.51 31.36
N VAL A 12 10.72 -59.49 32.57
CA VAL A 12 11.23 -60.22 33.74
C VAL A 12 11.13 -61.72 33.48
N ASP A 13 12.23 -62.44 33.62
CA ASP A 13 12.21 -63.90 33.68
C ASP A 13 11.45 -64.34 34.94
N THR A 14 10.24 -64.85 34.78
CA THR A 14 9.41 -65.37 35.87
C THR A 14 9.88 -66.72 36.40
N GLY A 15 10.93 -67.32 35.80
CA GLY A 15 11.51 -68.59 36.23
C GLY A 15 10.63 -69.82 35.93
N ASP A 16 9.51 -69.66 35.23
CA ASP A 16 8.57 -70.71 34.86
C ASP A 16 8.70 -71.18 33.39
N GLY A 17 9.67 -70.64 32.66
CA GLY A 17 9.98 -71.04 31.29
C GLY A 17 8.96 -70.58 30.24
N SER A 18 7.99 -69.74 30.62
CA SER A 18 7.02 -69.16 29.66
C SER A 18 7.40 -67.72 29.33
N THR A 19 7.98 -67.50 28.15
CA THR A 19 8.20 -66.16 27.62
C THR A 19 6.92 -65.62 26.99
N TYR A 20 6.10 -64.96 27.80
CA TYR A 20 4.99 -64.16 27.27
C TYR A 20 5.57 -62.95 26.53
N PRO A 21 5.19 -62.70 25.25
CA PRO A 21 5.61 -61.48 24.57
C PRO A 21 4.95 -60.28 25.26
N GLN A 22 5.71 -59.59 26.10
CA GLN A 22 5.29 -58.31 26.66
C GLN A 22 5.57 -57.20 25.63
N PRO A 23 4.68 -56.22 25.46
CA PRO A 23 4.93 -55.09 24.58
C PRO A 23 6.20 -54.36 25.01
N VAL A 24 7.14 -54.13 24.08
CA VAL A 24 8.32 -53.30 24.34
C VAL A 24 7.88 -51.85 24.43
N VAL A 25 7.94 -51.28 25.63
CA VAL A 25 7.70 -49.86 25.86
C VAL A 25 9.07 -49.17 25.94
N VAL A 26 9.30 -48.20 25.07
CA VAL A 26 10.46 -47.32 25.19
C VAL A 26 10.15 -46.30 26.26
N VAL A 27 11.05 -46.07 27.21
CA VAL A 27 10.90 -45.09 28.28
C VAL A 27 12.04 -44.05 28.25
N ASP A 28 11.81 -42.89 28.86
CA ASP A 28 12.82 -41.86 29.09
C ASP A 28 13.72 -42.20 30.28
N ALA A 29 14.69 -41.34 30.60
CA ALA A 29 15.60 -41.54 31.73
C ALA A 29 14.91 -41.54 33.10
N ALA A 30 13.67 -41.05 33.20
CA ALA A 30 12.85 -41.05 34.41
C ALA A 30 11.86 -42.24 34.45
N GLY A 31 11.86 -43.11 33.44
CA GLY A 31 10.99 -44.28 33.35
C GLY A 31 9.60 -44.00 32.75
N ASN A 32 9.34 -42.80 32.21
CA ASN A 32 8.06 -42.50 31.56
C ASN A 32 8.03 -43.05 30.13
N PRO A 33 6.92 -43.62 29.65
CA PRO A 33 6.79 -44.07 28.25
C PRO A 33 7.06 -42.94 27.25
N ILE A 34 8.02 -43.18 26.33
CA ILE A 34 8.24 -42.36 25.15
C ILE A 34 7.22 -42.77 24.10
N ASP A 35 6.33 -41.84 23.77
CA ASP A 35 5.41 -41.99 22.65
C ASP A 35 6.15 -41.83 21.31
N LEU A 36 6.54 -42.94 20.71
CA LEU A 36 7.23 -42.98 19.42
C LEU A 36 6.33 -42.57 18.23
N THR A 37 5.01 -42.44 18.43
CA THR A 37 4.11 -41.92 17.39
C THR A 37 4.14 -40.40 17.30
N LYS A 38 4.59 -39.72 18.36
CA LYS A 38 4.81 -38.27 18.42
C LYS A 38 6.24 -37.85 18.07
N ALA A 39 7.16 -38.81 17.94
CA ALA A 39 8.58 -38.56 17.66
C ALA A 39 8.82 -38.03 16.22
N ASN A 40 7.86 -38.21 15.32
CA ASN A 40 7.77 -37.47 14.06
C ASN A 40 7.11 -36.13 14.41
N GLY A 41 7.93 -35.16 14.85
CA GLY A 41 7.49 -33.84 15.32
C GLY A 41 6.32 -33.33 14.50
N ALA A 42 5.20 -33.02 15.18
CA ALA A 42 3.88 -32.74 14.64
C ALA A 42 3.88 -32.59 13.10
N ALA A 43 3.51 -33.66 12.39
CA ALA A 43 3.40 -33.61 10.93
C ALA A 43 2.57 -32.38 10.55
N ILE A 44 3.07 -31.58 9.61
CA ILE A 44 2.30 -30.44 9.10
C ILE A 44 1.12 -31.02 8.34
N THR A 45 -0.06 -30.94 8.96
CA THR A 45 -1.32 -31.41 8.38
C THR A 45 -1.95 -30.35 7.49
N SER A 46 -1.62 -29.07 7.73
CA SER A 46 -2.06 -27.95 6.90
C SER A 46 -1.12 -26.74 7.02
N VAL A 47 -1.19 -25.86 6.02
CA VAL A 47 -0.45 -24.61 5.97
C VAL A 47 -1.44 -23.46 5.77
N THR A 48 -1.27 -22.39 6.53
CA THR A 48 -2.03 -21.17 6.36
C THR A 48 -1.11 -19.96 6.30
N ALA A 49 -1.51 -18.95 5.53
CA ALA A 49 -0.80 -17.68 5.41
C ALA A 49 -1.68 -16.55 5.94
N VAL A 50 -1.10 -15.68 6.76
CA VAL A 50 -1.75 -14.48 7.28
C VAL A 50 -1.01 -13.25 6.79
N ALA A 51 -1.76 -12.25 6.31
CA ALA A 51 -1.19 -10.98 5.92
C ALA A 51 -0.76 -10.20 7.17
N LEU A 52 0.45 -9.62 7.14
CA LEU A 52 0.95 -8.72 8.16
C LEU A 52 1.04 -7.29 7.62
N ALA A 53 1.04 -6.31 8.52
CA ALA A 53 1.25 -4.92 8.17
C ALA A 53 2.63 -4.70 7.50
N ALA A 54 2.72 -3.66 6.65
CA ALA A 54 3.99 -3.29 6.03
C ALA A 54 5.02 -2.91 7.11
N GLY A 55 6.25 -3.44 6.96
CA GLY A 55 7.33 -3.23 7.94
C GLY A 55 7.32 -4.17 9.14
N ALA A 56 6.31 -5.04 9.28
CA ALA A 56 6.37 -6.13 10.26
C ALA A 56 7.44 -7.17 9.87
N ALA A 57 8.04 -7.83 10.86
CA ALA A 57 8.92 -8.97 10.61
C ALA A 57 8.10 -10.19 10.13
N PRO A 58 8.61 -11.00 9.19
CA PRO A 58 7.96 -12.24 8.80
C PRO A 58 7.94 -13.22 9.98
N THR A 59 6.87 -14.01 10.09
CA THR A 59 6.71 -14.99 11.17
C THR A 59 6.48 -16.40 10.63
N ALA A 60 6.91 -17.41 11.39
CA ALA A 60 6.59 -18.81 11.14
C ALA A 60 6.31 -19.49 12.48
N THR A 61 5.11 -20.05 12.65
CA THR A 61 4.71 -20.73 13.89
C THR A 61 4.12 -22.09 13.54
N LEU A 62 4.58 -23.14 14.23
CA LEU A 62 4.01 -24.48 14.15
C LEU A 62 3.30 -24.80 15.47
N ALA A 63 1.99 -25.01 15.39
CA ALA A 63 1.16 -25.41 16.52
C ALA A 63 0.09 -26.39 16.03
N ASP A 64 -0.14 -27.47 16.78
CA ASP A 64 -1.20 -28.46 16.52
C ASP A 64 -1.25 -29.00 15.08
N GLY A 65 -0.07 -29.13 14.44
CA GLY A 65 0.06 -29.60 13.05
C GLY A 65 -0.23 -28.54 11.97
N VAL A 66 -0.54 -27.30 12.36
CA VAL A 66 -0.73 -26.18 11.43
C VAL A 66 0.50 -25.29 11.39
N LEU A 67 1.10 -25.14 10.21
CA LEU A 67 2.13 -24.13 9.97
C LEU A 67 1.47 -22.82 9.57
N THR A 68 1.62 -21.79 10.39
CA THR A 68 1.15 -20.42 10.11
C THR A 68 2.32 -19.55 9.68
N LEU A 69 2.25 -19.01 8.46
CA LEU A 69 3.22 -18.07 7.91
C LEU A 69 2.66 -16.65 7.92
N GLY A 70 3.35 -15.72 8.57
CA GLY A 70 3.03 -14.30 8.52
C GLY A 70 3.80 -13.62 7.40
N ILE A 71 3.08 -13.10 6.41
CA ILE A 71 3.65 -12.47 5.22
C ILE A 71 3.44 -10.95 5.30
N PRO A 72 4.50 -10.15 5.52
CA PRO A 72 4.41 -8.68 5.51
C PRO A 72 3.94 -8.15 4.18
N ALA A 73 3.06 -7.14 4.23
CA ALA A 73 2.73 -6.35 3.05
C ALA A 73 4.00 -5.67 2.49
N GLY A 74 4.06 -5.54 1.17
CA GLY A 74 5.13 -4.81 0.50
C GLY A 74 5.17 -3.33 0.93
N ALA A 75 6.31 -2.68 0.70
CA ALA A 75 6.43 -1.25 0.92
C ALA A 75 5.37 -0.48 0.10
N LYS A 76 4.81 0.59 0.68
CA LYS A 76 3.94 1.50 -0.06
C LYS A 76 4.73 2.06 -1.25
N GLY A 77 4.13 2.04 -2.44
CA GLY A 77 4.70 2.67 -3.62
C GLY A 77 4.95 4.17 -3.41
N GLY A 78 5.92 4.72 -4.12
CA GLY A 78 6.19 6.16 -4.12
C GLY A 78 4.97 6.98 -4.59
N ASN A 79 5.04 8.29 -4.38
CA ASN A 79 4.07 9.19 -5.00
C ASN A 79 4.23 9.15 -6.52
N GLY A 80 3.13 9.38 -7.25
CA GLY A 80 3.20 9.59 -8.70
C GLY A 80 3.90 10.92 -9.03
N ASP A 81 4.41 11.02 -10.25
CA ASP A 81 5.02 12.25 -10.74
C ASP A 81 3.98 13.40 -10.75
N PRO A 82 4.41 14.65 -10.52
CA PRO A 82 3.54 15.81 -10.71
C PRO A 82 2.95 15.83 -12.13
N GLY A 83 1.69 16.26 -12.23
CA GLY A 83 1.08 16.50 -13.53
C GLY A 83 1.82 17.58 -14.33
N PRO A 84 1.67 17.59 -15.67
CA PRO A 84 2.27 18.63 -16.49
C PRO A 84 1.73 20.02 -16.11
N ALA A 85 2.55 21.04 -16.32
CA ALA A 85 2.11 22.42 -16.13
C ALA A 85 0.90 22.74 -17.02
N GLY A 86 0.00 23.59 -16.51
CA GLY A 86 -1.11 24.12 -17.30
C GLY A 86 -0.60 24.92 -18.51
N LYS A 87 -1.41 24.98 -19.57
CA LYS A 87 -1.12 25.84 -20.70
C LYS A 87 -1.28 27.31 -20.29
N ASN A 88 -0.48 28.19 -20.88
CA ASN A 88 -0.68 29.64 -20.75
C ASN A 88 -2.08 30.02 -21.23
N GLY A 89 -2.66 31.04 -20.61
CA GLY A 89 -3.90 31.65 -21.08
C GLY A 89 -3.74 32.24 -22.48
N ALA A 90 -4.85 32.37 -23.20
CA ALA A 90 -4.85 33.08 -24.48
C ALA A 90 -4.47 34.57 -24.26
N PRO A 91 -3.76 35.20 -25.21
CA PRO A 91 -3.58 36.65 -25.19
C PRO A 91 -4.93 37.38 -25.08
N GLY A 92 -4.92 38.52 -24.41
CA GLY A 92 -6.09 39.40 -24.36
C GLY A 92 -6.48 39.95 -25.74
N ALA A 93 -7.72 40.42 -25.88
CA ALA A 93 -8.16 41.10 -27.08
C ALA A 93 -7.33 42.37 -27.34
N ALA A 94 -7.13 42.72 -28.61
CA ALA A 94 -6.48 43.98 -28.98
C ALA A 94 -7.30 45.18 -28.47
N GLY A 95 -6.61 46.24 -28.05
CA GLY A 95 -7.26 47.50 -27.69
C GLY A 95 -7.85 48.23 -28.91
N VAL A 96 -8.85 49.08 -28.68
CA VAL A 96 -9.43 49.96 -29.71
C VAL A 96 -8.69 51.29 -29.71
N GLY A 97 -8.05 51.64 -30.82
CA GLY A 97 -7.42 52.94 -31.03
C GLY A 97 -8.38 53.96 -31.65
N VAL A 98 -7.95 55.20 -31.80
CA VAL A 98 -8.70 56.26 -32.51
C VAL A 98 -8.33 56.26 -33.99
N LYS A 99 -9.32 56.16 -34.88
CA LYS A 99 -9.15 56.21 -36.33
C LYS A 99 -9.41 57.61 -36.90
N SER A 100 -10.44 58.29 -36.41
CA SER A 100 -10.75 59.66 -36.81
C SER A 100 -11.51 60.40 -35.72
N ILE A 101 -11.50 61.73 -35.80
CA ILE A 101 -12.19 62.64 -34.88
C ILE A 101 -12.91 63.70 -35.71
N SER A 102 -14.18 63.94 -35.38
CA SER A 102 -15.01 65.02 -35.92
C SER A 102 -15.39 65.97 -34.80
N LEU A 103 -15.18 67.27 -35.00
CA LEU A 103 -15.44 68.29 -33.99
C LEU A 103 -16.72 69.07 -34.31
N THR A 104 -17.50 69.37 -33.28
CA THR A 104 -18.71 70.19 -33.36
C THR A 104 -18.43 71.59 -32.81
N LYS A 105 -18.76 72.63 -33.59
CA LYS A 105 -18.65 74.03 -33.19
C LYS A 105 -20.02 74.65 -32.93
N ASN A 106 -20.09 75.59 -31.99
CA ASN A 106 -21.25 76.46 -31.83
C ASN A 106 -21.19 77.66 -32.81
N SER A 107 -22.21 78.53 -32.74
CA SER A 107 -22.30 79.75 -33.55
C SER A 107 -21.15 80.74 -33.32
N ASP A 108 -20.53 80.69 -32.14
CA ASP A 108 -19.36 81.51 -31.78
C ASP A 108 -18.03 80.87 -32.21
N SER A 109 -18.09 79.78 -33.00
CA SER A 109 -16.93 78.99 -33.44
C SER A 109 -16.16 78.25 -32.33
N ALA A 110 -16.69 78.17 -31.11
CA ALA A 110 -16.12 77.37 -30.02
C ALA A 110 -16.45 75.88 -30.20
N ILE A 111 -15.50 75.01 -29.89
CA ILE A 111 -15.69 73.55 -29.89
C ILE A 111 -16.53 73.17 -28.67
N THR A 112 -17.68 72.52 -28.88
CA THR A 112 -18.61 72.11 -27.82
C THR A 112 -18.68 70.60 -27.63
N GLY A 113 -18.08 69.83 -28.54
CA GLY A 113 -18.07 68.38 -28.49
C GLY A 113 -17.60 67.78 -29.82
N GLY A 114 -17.94 66.52 -30.01
CA GLY A 114 -17.64 65.83 -31.25
C GLY A 114 -17.90 64.33 -31.17
N THR A 115 -17.44 63.64 -32.20
CA THR A 115 -17.38 62.18 -32.24
C THR A 115 -15.97 61.71 -32.54
N TRP A 116 -15.57 60.57 -31.98
CA TRP A 116 -14.41 59.83 -32.45
C TRP A 116 -14.86 58.45 -32.95
N VAL A 117 -14.22 57.98 -34.01
CA VAL A 117 -14.44 56.64 -34.55
C VAL A 117 -13.25 55.76 -34.16
N GLY A 118 -13.52 54.62 -33.55
CA GLY A 118 -12.50 53.66 -33.16
C GLY A 118 -11.94 52.87 -34.34
N THR A 119 -10.78 52.24 -34.15
CA THR A 119 -10.24 51.26 -35.10
C THR A 119 -11.18 50.07 -35.31
N ASP A 120 -12.15 49.88 -34.42
CA ASP A 120 -13.24 48.91 -34.52
C ASP A 120 -14.50 49.42 -35.26
N ASP A 121 -14.39 50.58 -35.92
CA ASP A 121 -15.45 51.24 -36.71
C ASP A 121 -16.66 51.73 -35.89
N LYS A 122 -16.57 51.75 -34.55
CA LYS A 122 -17.64 52.29 -33.70
C LYS A 122 -17.46 53.78 -33.46
N SER A 123 -18.56 54.51 -33.42
CA SER A 123 -18.59 55.95 -33.13
C SER A 123 -18.94 56.21 -31.67
N HIS A 124 -18.22 57.14 -31.06
CA HIS A 124 -18.38 57.54 -29.67
C HIS A 124 -18.47 59.06 -29.58
N ALA A 125 -19.48 59.58 -28.87
CA ALA A 125 -19.65 61.01 -28.68
C ALA A 125 -18.89 61.52 -27.44
N PHE A 126 -18.47 62.77 -27.48
CA PHE A 126 -17.93 63.50 -26.33
C PHE A 126 -18.43 64.94 -26.33
N THR A 127 -18.43 65.57 -25.16
CA THR A 127 -18.72 66.99 -24.97
C THR A 127 -17.52 67.69 -24.36
N VAL A 128 -17.37 68.98 -24.68
CA VAL A 128 -16.35 69.85 -24.08
C VAL A 128 -17.07 70.76 -23.08
N ALA A 129 -16.63 70.71 -21.82
CA ALA A 129 -17.16 71.54 -20.74
C ALA A 129 -16.53 72.92 -20.72
#